data_AF-A0AAN9FUL3-F1
#
_entry.id   AF-A0AAN9FUL3-F1
#
_cell.length_a   1.000
_cell.length_b   1.000
_cell.length_c   1.000
_cell.angle_alpha   90.00
_cell.angle_beta   90.00
_cell.angle_gamma   90.00
#
_symmetry.space_group_name_H-M   'P 1'
#
loop_
_entity.id
_entity.type
_entity.pdbx_description
1 polymer ?
#
loop_
_entity_poly.entity_id
_entity_poly.type
_entity_poly.pdbx_seq_one_letter_code
_entity_poly.pdbx_strand_id
1 'polypeptide(L)'
;MGGKAWIVGPVYPTFWLSRFFADLWMLFPKEEEYIEWFKNAGFKDIELKRIGPSPTWYRGVRRHGLIMGCCVTGVKPLTGDSPLKLGPKVEDVKKSANPLLFLSRIMLGGIGAIYYLLVPIYMWIKDQIVTKGMAI
;
A
#
# COMPACT_ATOMS: atom_id res chain seq x y z
N MET A 1 16.15 -15.51 -22.22
CA MET A 1 16.72 -15.10 -20.90
C MET A 1 15.66 -14.29 -20.17
N GLY A 2 15.45 -14.52 -18.88
CA GLY A 2 14.47 -13.75 -18.11
C GLY A 2 14.93 -12.32 -17.77
N GLY A 3 14.33 -11.69 -16.77
CA GLY A 3 14.56 -10.27 -16.44
C GLY A 3 14.24 -9.91 -15.00
N LYS A 4 14.60 -8.68 -14.59
CA LYS A 4 14.31 -8.14 -13.25
C LYS A 4 13.04 -7.30 -13.31
N ALA A 5 12.15 -7.50 -12.34
CA ALA A 5 10.95 -6.69 -12.14
C ALA A 5 10.96 -6.07 -10.75
N TRP A 6 10.25 -4.96 -10.61
CA TRP A 6 10.02 -4.33 -9.32
C TRP A 6 8.64 -3.67 -9.27
N ILE A 7 8.10 -3.56 -8.06
CA ILE A 7 6.84 -2.86 -7.77
C ILE A 7 7.08 -1.94 -6.59
N VAL A 8 6.61 -0.70 -6.70
CA VAL A 8 6.47 0.20 -5.55
C VAL A 8 5.00 0.30 -5.20
N GLY A 9 4.70 0.15 -3.91
CA GLY A 9 3.34 0.20 -3.42
C GLY A 9 3.25 0.62 -1.96
N PRO A 10 2.04 0.98 -1.51
CA PRO A 10 1.77 1.30 -0.12
C PRO A 10 1.85 0.04 0.76
N VAL A 11 2.21 0.24 2.03
CA VAL A 11 2.26 -0.80 3.06
C VAL A 11 1.16 -0.55 4.07
N TYR A 12 0.56 -1.64 4.53
CA TYR A 12 -0.42 -1.66 5.60
C TYR A 12 0.02 -0.79 6.81
N PRO A 13 -0.82 0.14 7.26
CA PRO A 13 -0.47 1.08 8.31
C PRO A 13 -0.54 0.44 9.70
N THR A 14 0.15 1.02 10.68
CA THR A 14 0.16 0.49 12.06
C THR A 14 -0.75 1.25 13.02
N PHE A 15 -1.18 2.47 12.71
CA PHE A 15 -2.15 3.20 13.53
C PHE A 15 -3.57 2.66 13.34
N TRP A 16 -4.34 2.52 14.42
CA TRP A 16 -5.64 1.82 14.38
C TRP A 16 -6.65 2.45 13.41
N LEU A 17 -6.74 3.78 13.36
CA LEU A 17 -7.70 4.46 12.48
C LEU A 17 -7.29 4.34 11.01
N SER A 18 -5.99 4.36 10.74
CA SER A 18 -5.47 4.11 9.39
C SER A 18 -5.67 2.66 8.98
N ARG A 19 -5.60 1.71 9.91
CA ARG A 19 -5.94 0.31 9.63
C ARG A 19 -7.41 0.17 9.24
N PHE A 20 -8.30 0.81 9.99
CA PHE A 20 -9.73 0.82 9.69
C PHE A 20 -10.01 1.31 8.26
N PHE A 21 -9.46 2.45 7.84
CA PHE A 21 -9.65 2.94 6.46
C PHE A 21 -8.92 2.11 5.40
N ALA A 22 -7.78 1.50 5.75
CA ALA A 22 -7.08 0.59 4.85
C ALA A 22 -7.91 -0.66 4.58
N ASP A 23 -8.50 -1.26 5.61
CA ASP A 23 -9.31 -2.48 5.49
C ASP A 23 -10.67 -2.19 4.82
N LEU A 24 -11.24 -1.01 5.05
CA LEU A 24 -12.56 -0.66 4.53
C LEU A 24 -12.56 -0.30 3.04
N TRP A 25 -11.48 0.32 2.55
CA TRP A 25 -11.47 0.91 1.20
C TRP A 25 -10.18 0.65 0.42
N MET A 26 -9.02 0.98 0.99
CA MET A 26 -7.77 1.04 0.21
C MET A 26 -7.09 -0.32 -0.01
N LEU A 27 -7.44 -1.32 0.81
CA LEU A 27 -6.93 -2.69 0.81
C LEU A 27 -5.40 -2.74 0.70
N PHE A 28 -4.70 -1.93 1.50
CA PHE A 28 -3.25 -1.88 1.46
C PHE A 28 -2.64 -3.21 1.89
N PRO A 29 -1.81 -3.84 1.05
CA PRO A 29 -1.17 -5.09 1.41
C PRO A 29 -0.07 -4.89 2.46
N LYS A 30 0.24 -5.98 3.15
CA LYS A 30 1.40 -6.11 4.03
C LYS A 30 2.66 -6.35 3.22
N GLU A 31 3.81 -6.15 3.85
CA GLU A 31 5.12 -6.38 3.23
C GLU A 31 5.29 -7.85 2.82
N GLU A 32 4.77 -8.76 3.63
CA GLU A 32 4.84 -10.20 3.40
C GLU A 32 4.02 -10.63 2.17
N GLU A 33 2.88 -9.98 1.93
CA GLU A 33 2.01 -10.27 0.79
C GLU A 33 2.71 -9.93 -0.53
N TYR A 34 3.44 -8.81 -0.61
CA TYR A 34 4.24 -8.50 -1.80
C TYR A 34 5.31 -9.56 -2.08
N ILE A 35 6.01 -10.02 -1.04
CA ILE A 35 7.03 -11.08 -1.17
C ILE A 35 6.38 -12.37 -1.64
N GLU A 36 5.23 -12.73 -1.07
CA GLU A 36 4.47 -13.91 -1.44
C GLU A 36 4.00 -13.85 -2.89
N TRP A 37 3.50 -12.71 -3.35
CA TRP A 37 3.09 -12.53 -4.74
C TRP A 37 4.25 -12.75 -5.72
N PHE A 38 5.43 -12.20 -5.44
CA PHE A 38 6.63 -12.43 -6.25
C PHE A 38 7.05 -13.91 -6.24
N LYS A 39 7.06 -14.53 -5.05
CA LYS A 39 7.42 -15.94 -4.90
C LYS A 39 6.47 -16.85 -5.68
N ASN A 40 5.16 -16.65 -5.51
CA ASN A 40 4.13 -17.42 -6.19
C ASN A 40 4.15 -17.17 -7.70
N ALA A 41 4.53 -15.96 -8.14
CA ALA A 41 4.69 -15.64 -9.55
C ALA A 41 5.98 -16.19 -10.19
N GLY A 42 6.83 -16.90 -9.43
CA GLY A 42 8.03 -17.57 -9.90
C GLY A 42 9.29 -16.70 -9.93
N PHE A 43 9.30 -15.57 -9.22
CA PHE A 43 10.48 -14.74 -9.06
C PHE A 43 11.45 -15.34 -8.03
N LYS A 44 12.74 -15.10 -8.23
CA LYS A 44 13.85 -15.42 -7.32
C LYS A 44 14.55 -14.14 -6.89
N ASP A 45 15.44 -14.25 -5.91
CA ASP A 45 16.25 -13.13 -5.40
C ASP A 45 15.37 -11.93 -5.02
N ILE A 46 14.33 -12.21 -4.23
CA ILE A 46 13.32 -11.22 -3.85
C ILE A 46 13.89 -10.34 -2.74
N GLU A 47 13.94 -9.03 -2.99
CA GLU A 47 14.36 -8.03 -2.01
C GLU A 47 13.21 -7.06 -1.75
N LEU A 48 13.01 -6.69 -0.48
CA LEU A 48 12.08 -5.64 -0.07
C LEU A 48 12.86 -4.48 0.55
N LYS A 49 12.66 -3.28 0.02
CA LYS A 49 13.19 -2.03 0.56
C LYS A 49 12.05 -1.11 0.94
N ARG A 50 12.01 -0.66 2.20
CA ARG A 50 11.02 0.31 2.66
C ARG A 50 11.33 1.68 2.06
N ILE A 51 10.34 2.29 1.42
CA ILE A 51 10.39 3.67 0.96
C ILE A 51 9.66 4.49 2.02
N GLY A 52 10.48 5.05 2.89
CA GLY A 52 10.03 6.11 3.76
C GLY A 52 10.06 7.42 3.02
N PRO A 53 9.21 8.36 3.43
CA PRO A 53 9.46 9.73 3.05
C PRO A 53 10.83 10.23 3.56
N SER A 54 11.45 11.16 2.83
CA SER A 54 12.83 11.66 3.03
C SER A 54 13.33 11.65 4.49
N PRO A 55 14.61 11.28 4.74
CA PRO A 55 15.20 11.09 6.08
C PRO A 55 15.11 12.30 7.03
N THR A 56 14.67 13.47 6.56
CA THR A 56 14.53 14.68 7.38
C THR A 56 13.24 14.75 8.21
N TRP A 57 12.14 14.13 7.78
CA TRP A 57 10.83 14.30 8.42
C TRP A 57 10.27 13.04 9.08
N TYR A 58 10.62 11.87 8.56
CA TYR A 58 10.23 10.60 9.17
C TYR A 58 11.23 10.19 10.26
N ARG A 59 10.90 10.44 11.53
CA ARG A 59 11.77 10.16 12.69
C ARG A 59 11.52 8.77 13.30
N GLY A 60 11.28 7.79 12.45
CA GLY A 60 11.33 6.35 12.78
C GLY A 60 10.08 5.72 13.39
N VAL A 61 9.04 6.48 13.76
CA VAL A 61 7.89 5.93 14.50
C VAL A 61 6.69 5.72 13.58
N ARG A 62 6.24 4.47 13.34
CA ARG A 62 5.04 4.23 12.49
C ARG A 62 3.68 4.54 13.18
N ARG A 63 3.67 5.14 14.37
CA ARG A 63 2.45 5.28 15.20
C ARG A 63 1.48 6.37 14.73
N HIS A 64 1.87 7.22 13.79
CA HIS A 64 1.09 8.38 13.33
C HIS A 64 0.11 8.10 12.19
N GLY A 65 0.11 6.89 11.62
CA GLY A 65 -0.89 6.48 10.63
C GLY A 65 -0.61 6.88 9.17
N LEU A 66 0.56 7.46 8.91
CA LEU A 66 1.01 7.69 7.54
C LEU A 66 1.22 6.35 6.83
N ILE A 67 0.81 6.30 5.58
CA ILE A 67 1.08 5.17 4.69
C ILE A 67 2.55 5.24 4.29
N MET A 68 3.28 4.17 4.56
CA MET A 68 4.68 4.02 4.11
C MET A 68 4.69 3.24 2.80
N GLY A 69 5.67 3.49 1.94
CA GLY A 69 5.88 2.69 0.75
C GLY A 69 6.84 1.54 0.98
N CYS A 70 6.79 0.53 0.12
CA CYS A 70 7.90 -0.39 -0.10
C CYS A 70 8.16 -0.53 -1.60
N CYS A 71 9.39 -0.92 -1.93
CA CYS A 71 9.80 -1.41 -3.24
C CYS A 71 10.15 -2.88 -3.07
N VAL A 72 9.50 -3.74 -3.86
CA VAL A 72 9.84 -5.16 -3.95
C VAL A 72 10.44 -5.42 -5.31
N THR A 73 11.61 -6.03 -5.35
CA THR A 73 12.30 -6.41 -6.59
C THR A 73 12.44 -7.91 -6.64
N GLY A 74 12.45 -8.50 -7.84
CA GLY A 74 12.76 -9.91 -8.03
C GLY A 74 13.23 -10.19 -9.45
N VAL A 75 13.94 -11.31 -9.62
CA VAL A 75 14.47 -11.76 -10.90
C VAL A 75 13.67 -12.97 -11.37
N LYS A 76 13.11 -12.87 -12.59
CA LYS A 76 12.50 -14.02 -13.26
C LYS A 76 13.57 -14.73 -14.08
N PRO A 77 13.90 -16.00 -13.82
CA PRO A 77 15.04 -16.67 -14.45
C PRO A 77 14.79 -17.01 -15.93
N LEU A 78 13.56 -17.36 -16.28
CA LEU A 78 13.17 -17.81 -17.61
C LEU A 78 12.02 -16.98 -18.16
N THR A 79 12.01 -16.80 -19.47
CA THR A 79 10.87 -16.24 -20.21
C THR A 79 9.71 -17.23 -20.22
N GLY A 80 8.49 -16.71 -20.17
CA GLY A 80 7.27 -17.51 -20.19
C GLY A 80 6.28 -17.08 -19.12
N ASP A 81 5.16 -17.77 -19.08
CA ASP A 81 4.05 -17.47 -18.19
C ASP A 81 4.42 -17.59 -16.71
N SER A 82 3.59 -17.00 -15.86
CA SER A 82 3.68 -17.23 -14.42
C SER A 82 3.27 -18.67 -14.09
N PRO A 83 3.95 -19.36 -13.16
CA PRO A 83 3.46 -20.62 -12.61
C PRO A 83 2.16 -20.44 -11.83
N LEU A 84 1.88 -19.23 -11.32
CA LEU A 84 0.64 -18.90 -10.66
C LEU A 84 -0.51 -18.87 -11.67
N LYS A 85 -1.43 -19.84 -11.55
CA LYS A 85 -2.69 -19.85 -12.29
C LYS A 85 -3.77 -19.19 -11.44
N LEU A 86 -4.12 -17.95 -11.79
CA LEU A 86 -5.26 -17.25 -11.19
C LEU A 86 -6.53 -17.62 -11.95
N GLY A 87 -7.66 -17.59 -11.24
CA GLY A 87 -8.97 -17.66 -11.87
C GLY A 87 -9.20 -16.49 -12.84
N PRO A 88 -10.26 -16.56 -13.66
CA PRO A 88 -10.56 -15.50 -14.61
C PRO A 88 -10.90 -14.22 -13.82
N LYS A 89 -10.24 -13.10 -14.15
CA LYS A 89 -10.52 -11.78 -13.57
C LYS A 89 -11.81 -11.23 -14.18
N VAL A 90 -12.94 -11.76 -13.74
CA VAL A 90 -14.26 -11.37 -14.27
C VAL A 90 -14.96 -10.49 -13.24
N GLU A 91 -15.18 -9.24 -13.63
CA GLU A 91 -16.19 -8.41 -13.00
C GLU A 91 -17.53 -8.70 -13.66
N ASP A 92 -18.58 -8.88 -12.87
CA ASP A 92 -19.94 -9.07 -13.39
C ASP A 92 -20.54 -7.72 -13.81
N VAL A 93 -20.18 -7.28 -15.02
CA VAL A 93 -20.59 -5.98 -15.59
C VAL A 93 -22.10 -5.92 -15.86
N LYS A 94 -22.80 -7.06 -15.90
CA LYS A 94 -24.25 -7.13 -16.15
C LYS A 94 -25.07 -6.91 -14.89
N LYS A 95 -24.47 -7.08 -13.71
CA LYS A 95 -25.14 -6.87 -12.43
C LYS A 95 -25.33 -5.39 -12.19
N SER A 96 -26.57 -4.92 -12.16
CA SER A 96 -26.89 -3.53 -11.80
C SER A 96 -26.37 -3.22 -10.40
N ALA A 97 -25.59 -2.14 -10.27
CA ALA A 97 -25.16 -1.66 -8.97
C ALA A 97 -26.37 -1.10 -8.21
N ASN A 98 -26.56 -1.50 -6.94
CA ASN A 98 -27.58 -0.89 -6.08
C ASN A 98 -27.20 0.58 -5.84
N PRO A 99 -28.03 1.57 -6.22
CA PRO A 99 -27.69 2.99 -6.13
C PRO A 99 -27.34 3.45 -4.71
N LEU A 100 -28.02 2.91 -3.69
CA LEU A 100 -27.75 3.25 -2.28
C LEU A 100 -26.39 2.69 -1.83
N LEU A 101 -26.07 1.46 -2.24
CA LEU A 101 -24.78 0.83 -1.95
C LEU A 101 -23.63 1.53 -2.71
N PHE A 102 -23.91 2.01 -3.92
CA PHE A 102 -22.96 2.78 -4.71
C PHE A 102 -22.68 4.14 -4.04
N LEU A 103 -23.73 4.85 -3.63
CA LEU A 103 -23.59 6.11 -2.91
C LEU A 103 -22.84 5.93 -1.59
N SER A 104 -23.14 4.88 -0.81
CA SER A 104 -22.43 4.62 0.44
C SER A 104 -20.94 4.33 0.21
N ARG A 105 -20.59 3.58 -0.85
CA ARG A 105 -19.19 3.37 -1.26
C ARG A 105 -18.50 4.68 -1.63
N ILE A 106 -19.16 5.56 -2.38
CA ILE A 106 -18.61 6.89 -2.71
C ILE A 106 -18.33 7.69 -1.43
N MET A 107 -19.29 7.74 -0.51
CA MET A 107 -19.14 8.49 0.74
C MET A 107 -18.00 7.93 1.59
N LEU A 108 -17.94 6.61 1.77
CA LEU A 108 -16.87 5.94 2.52
C LEU A 108 -15.49 6.15 1.86
N GLY A 109 -15.42 6.02 0.54
CA GLY A 109 -14.20 6.31 -0.22
C GLY A 109 -13.77 7.77 -0.10
N GLY A 110 -14.72 8.71 -0.14
CA GLY A 110 -14.47 10.14 0.06
C GLY A 110 -13.94 10.47 1.46
N ILE A 111 -14.52 9.87 2.51
CA ILE A 111 -14.03 10.03 3.89
C ILE A 111 -12.62 9.46 4.03
N GLY A 112 -12.36 8.27 3.49
CA GLY A 112 -11.03 7.66 3.48
C GLY A 112 -10.00 8.51 2.73
N ALA A 113 -10.38 9.08 1.59
CA ALA A 113 -9.53 9.98 0.81
C ALA A 113 -9.20 11.26 1.58
N ILE A 114 -10.19 11.90 2.21
CA ILE A 114 -9.97 13.07 3.07
C ILE A 114 -9.04 12.72 4.23
N TYR A 115 -9.25 11.57 4.88
CA TYR A 115 -8.40 11.13 5.97
C TYR A 115 -6.93 11.00 5.54
N TYR A 116 -6.65 10.30 4.44
CA TYR A 116 -5.27 10.14 3.95
C TYR A 116 -4.69 11.38 3.30
N LEU A 117 -5.50 12.38 2.96
CA LEU A 117 -5.04 13.72 2.61
C LEU A 117 -4.62 14.53 3.86
N LEU A 118 -5.39 14.43 4.94
CA LEU A 118 -5.13 15.18 6.18
C LEU A 118 -3.94 14.65 6.98
N VAL A 119 -3.73 13.33 7.01
CA VAL A 119 -2.60 12.70 7.72
C VAL A 119 -1.23 13.26 7.33
N PRO A 120 -0.83 13.35 6.04
CA PRO A 120 0.46 13.93 5.66
C PRO A 120 0.54 15.44 5.95
N ILE A 121 -0.57 16.19 5.83
CA ILE A 121 -0.61 17.62 6.18
C ILE A 121 -0.34 17.79 7.69
N TYR A 122 -1.02 17.00 8.52
CA TYR A 122 -0.79 16.99 9.97
C TYR A 122 0.66 16.64 10.31
N MET A 123 1.23 15.62 9.66
CA MET A 123 2.62 15.23 9.86
C MET A 123 3.60 16.32 9.44
N TRP A 124 3.33 17.02 8.33
CA TRP A 124 4.14 18.14 7.88
C TRP A 124 4.11 19.30 8.87
N ILE A 125 2.92 19.71 9.33
CA ILE A 125 2.77 20.75 10.37
C ILE A 125 3.50 20.35 11.65
N LYS A 126 3.35 19.08 12.07
CA LYS A 126 4.04 18.55 13.26
C LYS A 126 5.55 18.62 13.11
N ASP A 127 6.10 18.32 11.93
CA ASP A 127 7.54 18.46 11.68
C ASP A 127 8.04 19.91 11.74
N GLN A 128 7.24 20.89 11.30
CA GLN A 128 7.59 22.31 11.43
C GLN A 128 7.65 22.80 12.88
N ILE A 129 6.83 22.22 13.77
CA ILE A 129 6.70 22.65 15.17
C ILE A 129 7.64 21.86 16.10
N VAL A 130 7.83 20.57 15.85
CA VAL A 130 8.58 19.68 16.75
C VAL A 130 10.09 19.78 16.49
N THR A 131 10.82 20.27 17.49
CA THR A 131 12.29 20.39 17.49
C THR A 131 12.98 19.13 16.99
N LYS A 132 13.99 19.29 16.13
CA LYS A 132 14.80 18.20 15.57
C LYS A 132 15.45 17.40 16.70
N GLY A 133 15.06 16.13 16.86
CA GLY A 133 15.55 15.23 17.93
C GLY A 133 14.46 14.45 18.66
N MET A 134 13.21 14.93 18.64
CA MET A 134 12.08 14.17 19.18
C MET A 134 11.41 13.32 18.10
N ALA A 135 10.96 12.12 18.47
CA ALA A 135 10.27 11.21 17.57
C ALA A 135 8.88 11.78 17.18
N ILE A 136 8.53 11.71 15.89
CA ILE A 136 7.27 12.20 15.32
C ILE A 136 6.40 11.01 14.92
#